data_AF-F3C2W2-F1
#
_entry.id   AF-F3C2W2-F1
#
_cell.length_a   1.000
_cell.length_b   1.000
_cell.length_c   1.000
_cell.angle_alpha   90.00
_cell.angle_beta   90.00
_cell.angle_gamma   90.00
#
_symmetry.space_group_name_H-M   'P 1'
#
loop_
_entity.id
_entity.type
_entity.pdbx_description
1 polymer ?
#
loop_
_entity_poly.entity_id
_entity_poly.type
_entity_poly.pdbx_seq_one_letter_code
_entity_poly.pdbx_strand_id
1 'polypeptide(L)'
;MRVNMPITQTERTFPASERLISTTDLNSHITYCNDAFVALSGFTREELVGQPHNLVRHPDMPASVFAHMWETIKQGKPWMGVVKNRSKQGDYYWVSAYVTAVYENGRIVGYESVRSLPTRDQVRRAEALYARLRAGKSAVSATSSAAYHLVRQLPMILCALALAVGVYLLDDLPSIIMIPIVMVVLGVFLEMRQRRSIRNTLEEHPKAFTSSLVALTYSDNRGPQAQLDLAMLSEEARLQTALTRLADTGESVRQHAGRSAQLSLRQAESLDQQRSEADQSATAINQMAATIQEVTHNVQNTAHAAEEADKLAQQGRGLADESLLAIRHMANSVTDIGNAVGELASATQSIGSVVDVIT
;
A
#
# COMPACT_ATOMS: atom_id res chain seq x y z
N MET A 1 11.31 -20.78 -27.59
CA MET A 1 11.72 -19.69 -26.65
C MET A 1 11.84 -18.41 -27.44
N ARG A 2 11.38 -17.27 -26.89
CA ARG A 2 11.51 -15.94 -27.53
C ARG A 2 13.00 -15.57 -27.63
N VAL A 3 13.46 -15.20 -28.82
CA VAL A 3 14.81 -14.70 -29.06
C VAL A 3 14.71 -13.18 -29.15
N ASN A 4 15.32 -12.48 -28.20
CA ASN A 4 15.28 -11.01 -28.16
C ASN A 4 16.51 -10.45 -28.92
N MET A 5 16.26 -9.61 -29.91
CA MET A 5 17.25 -8.90 -30.73
C MET A 5 17.05 -7.39 -30.60
N PRO A 6 18.05 -6.54 -30.88
CA PRO A 6 19.44 -6.85 -31.24
C PRO A 6 20.28 -7.35 -30.05
N ILE A 7 21.48 -7.88 -30.30
CA ILE A 7 22.47 -8.23 -29.25
C ILE A 7 23.79 -7.56 -29.60
N THR A 8 24.42 -6.89 -28.64
CA THR A 8 25.79 -6.36 -28.75
C THR A 8 26.70 -7.13 -27.78
N GLN A 9 28.02 -6.95 -27.92
CA GLN A 9 29.00 -7.53 -26.99
C GLN A 9 29.44 -6.56 -25.88
N THR A 10 28.67 -5.48 -25.67
CA THR A 10 28.97 -4.50 -24.63
C THR A 10 28.32 -4.94 -23.32
N GLU A 11 29.13 -5.11 -22.27
CA GLU A 11 28.62 -5.34 -20.91
C GLU A 11 28.26 -4.00 -20.25
N ARG A 12 27.03 -3.89 -19.75
CA ARG A 12 26.60 -2.86 -18.82
C ARG A 12 26.74 -3.38 -17.39
N THR A 13 27.17 -2.50 -16.49
CA THR A 13 27.33 -2.78 -15.07
C THR A 13 26.59 -1.75 -14.22
N PHE A 14 26.45 -2.02 -12.93
CA PHE A 14 25.82 -1.15 -11.93
C PHE A 14 26.56 -1.27 -10.59
N PRO A 15 26.48 -0.27 -9.70
CA PRO A 15 27.14 -0.29 -8.40
C PRO A 15 26.75 -1.51 -7.54
N ALA A 16 27.71 -2.05 -6.79
CA ALA A 16 27.47 -3.20 -5.91
C ALA A 16 26.54 -2.88 -4.73
N SER A 17 26.37 -1.61 -4.36
CA SER A 17 25.41 -1.15 -3.36
C SER A 17 23.98 -1.11 -3.88
N GLU A 18 23.80 -1.01 -5.21
CA GLU A 18 22.49 -0.90 -5.82
C GLU A 18 21.84 -2.29 -5.99
N ARG A 19 20.51 -2.33 -5.96
CA ARG A 19 19.72 -3.54 -6.16
C ARG A 19 18.71 -3.31 -7.26
N LEU A 20 18.57 -4.29 -8.16
CA LEU A 20 17.53 -4.23 -9.19
C LEU A 20 16.35 -5.07 -8.73
N ILE A 21 15.20 -4.44 -8.58
CA ILE A 21 14.00 -5.05 -8.02
C ILE A 21 12.94 -5.11 -9.11
N SER A 22 12.28 -6.26 -9.25
CA SER A 22 11.08 -6.39 -10.06
C SER A 22 10.11 -7.39 -9.44
N THR A 23 8.84 -7.06 -9.48
CA THR A 23 7.74 -7.95 -9.09
C THR A 23 6.92 -8.32 -10.31
N THR A 24 6.37 -9.52 -10.31
CA THR A 24 5.59 -10.09 -11.40
C THR A 24 4.31 -10.74 -10.88
N ASP A 25 3.31 -10.85 -11.74
CA ASP A 25 2.14 -11.71 -11.51
C ASP A 25 2.48 -13.21 -11.70
N LEU A 26 1.50 -14.09 -11.50
CA LEU A 26 1.66 -15.54 -11.71
C LEU A 26 2.02 -15.93 -13.15
N ASN A 27 1.68 -15.08 -14.12
CA ASN A 27 1.98 -15.26 -15.54
C ASN A 27 3.30 -14.60 -15.95
N SER A 28 4.08 -14.12 -14.98
CA SER A 28 5.38 -13.46 -15.18
C SER A 28 5.30 -12.09 -15.85
N HIS A 29 4.15 -11.43 -15.88
CA HIS A 29 4.04 -10.04 -16.29
C HIS A 29 4.53 -9.13 -15.17
N ILE A 30 5.39 -8.18 -15.49
CA ILE A 30 5.97 -7.26 -14.52
C ILE A 30 4.86 -6.37 -13.96
N THR A 31 4.66 -6.40 -12.65
CA THR A 31 3.71 -5.52 -11.94
C THR A 31 4.42 -4.30 -11.36
N TYR A 32 5.72 -4.43 -11.06
CA TYR A 32 6.54 -3.37 -10.50
C TYR A 32 8.01 -3.56 -10.87
N CYS A 33 8.75 -2.47 -11.02
CA CYS A 33 10.21 -2.46 -11.05
C CYS A 33 10.75 -1.17 -10.41
N ASN A 34 11.94 -1.21 -9.82
CA ASN A 34 12.55 0.02 -9.28
C ASN A 34 13.29 0.81 -10.37
N ASP A 35 13.66 2.06 -10.06
CA ASP A 35 14.32 2.96 -11.03
C ASP A 35 15.68 2.44 -11.49
N ALA A 36 16.42 1.75 -10.59
CA ALA A 36 17.66 1.07 -10.93
C ALA A 36 17.50 0.07 -12.09
N PHE A 37 16.44 -0.73 -12.04
CA PHE A 37 16.13 -1.70 -13.09
C PHE A 37 15.74 -1.02 -14.42
N VAL A 38 14.96 0.06 -14.35
CA VAL A 38 14.60 0.89 -15.52
C VAL A 38 15.86 1.45 -16.18
N ALA A 39 16.73 2.10 -15.40
CA ALA A 39 17.97 2.71 -15.87
C ALA A 39 18.92 1.69 -16.53
N LEU A 40 19.16 0.55 -15.88
CA LEU A 40 20.07 -0.48 -16.41
C LEU A 40 19.50 -1.22 -17.62
N SER A 41 18.19 -1.50 -17.63
CA SER A 41 17.56 -2.21 -18.76
C SER A 41 17.41 -1.31 -20.00
N GLY A 42 17.33 0.01 -19.82
CA GLY A 42 17.14 0.98 -20.90
C GLY A 42 15.73 0.98 -21.50
N PHE A 43 14.79 0.25 -20.89
CA PHE A 43 13.36 0.35 -21.18
C PHE A 43 12.74 1.41 -20.28
N THR A 44 11.69 2.07 -20.73
CA THR A 44 10.90 2.92 -19.83
C THR A 44 10.05 2.04 -18.91
N ARG A 45 9.57 2.62 -17.80
CA ARG A 45 8.71 1.90 -16.86
C ARG A 45 7.42 1.40 -17.54
N GLU A 46 6.87 2.20 -18.44
CA GLU A 46 5.66 1.91 -19.22
C GLU A 46 5.89 0.76 -20.22
N GLU A 47 7.12 0.61 -20.72
CA GLU A 47 7.50 -0.52 -21.59
C GLU A 47 7.77 -1.81 -20.81
N LEU A 48 8.03 -1.71 -19.49
CA LEU A 48 8.30 -2.85 -18.63
C LEU A 48 7.03 -3.38 -17.96
N VAL A 49 6.25 -2.49 -17.35
CA VAL A 49 5.06 -2.86 -16.58
C VAL A 49 4.00 -3.44 -17.53
N GLY A 50 3.41 -4.57 -17.12
CA GLY A 50 2.46 -5.35 -17.92
C GLY A 50 3.11 -6.25 -18.97
N GLN A 51 4.42 -6.15 -19.22
CA GLN A 51 5.12 -7.02 -20.16
C GLN A 51 5.69 -8.28 -19.48
N PRO A 52 5.82 -9.40 -20.21
CA PRO A 52 6.43 -10.60 -19.66
C PRO A 52 7.91 -10.36 -19.33
N HIS A 53 8.35 -10.83 -18.17
CA HIS A 53 9.73 -10.62 -17.68
C HIS A 53 10.81 -11.14 -18.64
N ASN A 54 10.46 -12.11 -19.48
CA ASN A 54 11.36 -12.63 -20.53
C ASN A 54 11.76 -11.58 -21.60
N LEU A 55 11.21 -10.37 -21.58
CA LEU A 55 11.60 -9.23 -22.42
C LEU A 55 13.11 -8.91 -22.29
N VAL A 56 13.65 -8.97 -21.07
CA VAL A 56 15.07 -8.69 -20.79
C VAL A 56 15.97 -9.92 -20.89
N ARG A 57 15.44 -11.06 -21.32
CA ARG A 57 16.22 -12.31 -21.37
C ARG A 57 17.28 -12.25 -22.47
N HIS A 58 18.51 -12.63 -22.13
CA HIS A 58 19.57 -12.83 -23.10
C HIS A 58 19.47 -14.24 -23.77
N PRO A 59 19.65 -14.37 -25.09
CA PRO A 59 19.60 -15.66 -25.79
C PRO A 59 20.65 -16.68 -25.35
N ASP A 60 21.82 -16.23 -24.88
CA ASP A 60 22.85 -17.11 -24.28
C ASP A 60 22.39 -17.87 -23.03
N MET A 61 21.29 -17.47 -22.38
CA MET A 61 20.82 -18.17 -21.19
C MET A 61 20.21 -19.54 -21.54
N PRO A 62 20.77 -20.66 -21.03
CA PRO A 62 20.26 -21.98 -21.33
C PRO A 62 18.81 -22.17 -20.86
N ALA A 63 18.03 -22.89 -21.65
CA ALA A 63 16.63 -23.16 -21.33
C ALA A 63 16.46 -23.92 -20.00
N SER A 64 17.37 -24.85 -19.72
CA SER A 64 17.39 -25.68 -18.52
C SER A 64 17.52 -24.88 -17.22
N VAL A 65 18.26 -23.76 -17.24
CA VAL A 65 18.44 -22.90 -16.06
C VAL A 65 17.12 -22.24 -15.67
N PHE A 66 16.38 -21.72 -16.66
CA PHE A 66 15.06 -21.15 -16.40
C PHE A 66 14.00 -22.19 -16.07
N ALA A 67 14.06 -23.39 -16.69
CA ALA A 67 13.17 -24.49 -16.32
C ALA A 67 13.34 -24.85 -14.84
N HIS A 68 14.58 -24.99 -14.37
CA HIS A 68 14.90 -25.22 -12.96
C HIS A 68 14.41 -24.07 -12.06
N MET A 69 14.58 -22.81 -12.48
CA MET A 69 14.05 -21.66 -11.74
C MET A 69 12.53 -21.78 -11.55
N TRP A 70 11.79 -21.98 -12.62
CA TRP A 70 10.32 -22.06 -12.59
C TRP A 70 9.82 -23.23 -11.76
N GLU A 71 10.45 -24.40 -11.89
CA GLU A 71 10.14 -25.57 -11.07
C GLU A 71 10.33 -25.26 -9.58
N THR A 72 11.41 -24.54 -9.23
CA THR A 72 11.72 -24.18 -7.83
C THR A 72 10.70 -23.21 -7.26
N ILE A 73 10.47 -22.07 -7.93
CA ILE A 73 9.66 -20.99 -7.36
C ILE A 73 8.16 -21.31 -7.37
N LYS A 74 7.69 -22.18 -8.27
CA LYS A 74 6.32 -22.69 -8.26
C LYS A 74 6.04 -23.61 -7.06
N GLN A 75 7.06 -24.21 -6.46
CA GLN A 75 6.93 -24.97 -5.21
C GLN A 75 6.92 -24.05 -3.97
N GLY A 76 6.94 -22.73 -4.15
CA GLY A 76 7.04 -21.75 -3.05
C GLY A 76 8.45 -21.65 -2.44
N LYS A 77 9.45 -22.32 -3.04
CA LYS A 77 10.85 -22.27 -2.59
C LYS A 77 11.57 -21.09 -3.25
N PRO A 78 12.53 -20.45 -2.55
CA PRO A 78 13.35 -19.42 -3.17
C PRO A 78 14.26 -20.03 -4.24
N TRP A 79 14.60 -19.23 -5.26
CA TRP A 79 15.61 -19.60 -6.26
C TRP A 79 16.69 -18.55 -6.31
N MET A 80 17.94 -18.99 -6.42
CA MET A 80 19.09 -18.11 -6.67
C MET A 80 19.78 -18.52 -7.97
N GLY A 81 20.37 -17.57 -8.70
CA GLY A 81 21.16 -17.89 -9.87
C GLY A 81 21.80 -16.67 -10.54
N VAL A 82 22.94 -16.90 -11.20
CA VAL A 82 23.59 -15.89 -12.03
C VAL A 82 22.87 -15.83 -13.39
N VAL A 83 22.39 -14.67 -13.81
CA VAL A 83 21.59 -14.53 -15.04
C VAL A 83 22.19 -13.46 -15.93
N LYS A 84 22.32 -13.77 -17.22
CA LYS A 84 22.65 -12.79 -18.28
C LYS A 84 21.35 -12.23 -18.84
N ASN A 85 21.21 -10.91 -18.79
CA ASN A 85 20.10 -10.17 -19.35
C ASN A 85 20.55 -9.28 -20.51
N ARG A 86 19.58 -8.82 -21.30
CA ARG A 86 19.72 -7.92 -22.45
C ARG A 86 19.02 -6.60 -22.13
N SER A 87 19.69 -5.49 -22.41
CA SER A 87 19.11 -4.15 -22.41
C SER A 87 18.32 -3.89 -23.70
N LYS A 88 17.51 -2.84 -23.75
CA LYS A 88 16.73 -2.46 -24.95
C LYS A 88 17.58 -2.34 -26.22
N GLN A 89 18.78 -1.77 -26.09
CA GLN A 89 19.69 -1.47 -27.21
C GLN A 89 20.51 -2.67 -27.69
N GLY A 90 20.54 -3.76 -26.91
CA GLY A 90 21.25 -5.00 -27.26
C GLY A 90 22.42 -5.35 -26.37
N ASP A 91 22.93 -4.38 -25.60
CA ASP A 91 23.94 -4.63 -24.57
C ASP A 91 23.47 -5.64 -23.55
N TYR A 92 24.40 -6.32 -22.88
CA TYR A 92 24.07 -7.30 -21.86
C TYR A 92 24.52 -6.86 -20.47
N TYR A 93 23.92 -7.46 -19.44
CA TYR A 93 24.35 -7.26 -18.06
C TYR A 93 24.14 -8.54 -17.25
N TRP A 94 25.04 -8.78 -16.32
CA TRP A 94 24.98 -9.93 -15.42
C TRP A 94 24.38 -9.55 -14.07
N VAL A 95 23.54 -10.42 -13.54
CA VAL A 95 22.92 -10.28 -12.23
C VAL A 95 23.06 -11.57 -11.43
N SER A 96 23.26 -11.47 -10.12
CA SER A 96 22.95 -12.56 -9.20
C SER A 96 21.51 -12.34 -8.71
N ALA A 97 20.59 -13.15 -9.23
CA ALA A 97 19.17 -13.01 -8.96
C ALA A 97 18.75 -13.91 -7.79
N TYR A 98 18.02 -13.34 -6.84
CA TYR A 98 17.30 -14.06 -5.78
C TYR A 98 15.80 -13.85 -6.00
N VAL A 99 15.05 -14.94 -6.16
CA VAL A 99 13.63 -14.93 -6.53
C VAL A 99 12.82 -15.60 -5.44
N THR A 100 11.75 -14.93 -5.00
CA THR A 100 10.83 -15.44 -3.97
C THR A 100 9.38 -15.29 -4.42
N ALA A 101 8.52 -16.17 -3.93
CA ALA A 101 7.08 -16.03 -4.08
C ALA A 101 6.55 -14.87 -3.21
N VAL A 102 5.64 -14.08 -3.77
CA VAL A 102 4.88 -13.06 -3.05
C VAL A 102 3.55 -13.65 -2.63
N TYR A 103 3.20 -13.50 -1.36
CA TYR A 103 1.98 -14.07 -0.77
C TYR A 103 1.01 -12.97 -0.37
N GLU A 104 -0.27 -13.15 -0.72
CA GLU A 104 -1.40 -12.42 -0.16
C GLU A 104 -2.40 -13.42 0.40
N ASN A 105 -2.83 -13.23 1.65
CA ASN A 105 -3.78 -14.12 2.32
C ASN A 105 -3.39 -15.62 2.26
N GLY A 106 -2.10 -15.91 2.36
CA GLY A 106 -1.56 -17.27 2.31
C GLY A 106 -1.50 -17.90 0.91
N ARG A 107 -1.85 -17.18 -0.16
CA ARG A 107 -1.77 -17.64 -1.55
C ARG A 107 -0.68 -16.91 -2.30
N ILE A 108 0.02 -17.62 -3.19
CA ILE A 108 0.99 -17.01 -4.09
C ILE A 108 0.23 -16.16 -5.10
N VAL A 109 0.56 -14.87 -5.17
CA VAL A 109 -0.01 -13.91 -6.14
C VAL A 109 0.98 -13.50 -7.22
N GLY A 110 2.25 -13.82 -7.04
CA GLY A 110 3.30 -13.39 -7.93
C GLY A 110 4.69 -13.78 -7.45
N TYR A 111 5.70 -13.22 -8.11
CA TYR A 111 7.10 -13.44 -7.77
C TYR A 111 7.86 -12.12 -7.72
N GLU A 112 8.72 -11.98 -6.73
CA GLU A 112 9.65 -10.87 -6.62
C GLU A 112 11.07 -11.37 -6.88
N SER A 113 11.84 -10.59 -7.64
CA SER A 113 13.26 -10.83 -7.83
C SER A 113 14.06 -9.60 -7.39
N VAL A 114 14.98 -9.85 -6.45
CA VAL A 114 16.01 -8.89 -6.02
C VAL A 114 17.34 -9.35 -6.63
N ARG A 115 18.04 -8.41 -7.25
CA ARG A 115 19.26 -8.70 -8.01
C ARG A 115 20.41 -7.84 -7.51
N SER A 116 21.54 -8.49 -7.29
CA SER A 116 22.81 -7.84 -6.96
C SER A 116 23.82 -8.02 -8.09
N LEU A 117 24.87 -7.20 -8.06
CA LEU A 117 25.99 -7.35 -8.98
C LEU A 117 26.75 -8.65 -8.63
N PRO A 118 26.88 -9.60 -9.58
CA PRO A 118 27.66 -10.81 -9.34
C PRO A 118 29.16 -10.50 -9.37
N THR A 119 29.94 -11.30 -8.65
CA THR A 119 31.40 -11.21 -8.73
C THR A 119 31.90 -11.67 -10.10
N ARG A 120 33.08 -11.19 -10.51
CA ARG A 120 33.67 -11.59 -11.80
C ARG A 120 33.92 -13.10 -11.88
N ASP A 121 34.22 -13.73 -10.74
CA ASP A 121 34.36 -15.20 -10.67
C ASP A 121 33.04 -15.93 -10.90
N GLN A 122 31.94 -15.42 -10.33
CA GLN A 122 30.61 -15.97 -10.57
C GLN A 122 30.21 -15.87 -12.04
N VAL A 123 30.49 -14.73 -12.68
CA VAL A 123 30.27 -14.53 -14.13
C VAL A 123 31.08 -15.53 -14.94
N ARG A 124 32.39 -15.65 -14.69
CA ARG A 124 33.27 -16.58 -15.41
C ARG A 124 32.80 -18.04 -15.30
N ARG A 125 32.40 -18.46 -14.10
CA ARG A 125 31.85 -19.81 -13.85
C ARG A 125 30.53 -20.01 -14.58
N ALA A 126 29.62 -19.03 -14.53
CA ALA A 126 28.35 -19.07 -15.22
C ALA A 126 28.52 -19.14 -16.74
N GLU A 127 29.42 -18.34 -17.32
CA GLU A 127 29.73 -18.37 -18.75
C GLU A 127 30.23 -19.75 -19.21
N ALA A 128 31.20 -20.32 -18.50
CA ALA A 128 31.74 -21.64 -18.80
C ALA A 128 30.65 -22.73 -18.67
N LEU A 129 29.85 -22.68 -17.60
CA LEU A 129 28.74 -23.62 -17.40
C LEU A 129 27.70 -23.50 -18.52
N TYR A 130 27.27 -22.29 -18.83
CA TYR A 130 26.20 -22.05 -19.80
C TYR A 130 26.62 -22.37 -21.22
N ALA A 131 27.88 -22.11 -21.59
CA ALA A 131 28.43 -22.56 -22.86
C ALA A 131 28.36 -24.09 -23.02
N ARG A 132 28.67 -24.85 -21.97
CA ARG A 132 28.55 -26.32 -21.98
C ARG A 132 27.10 -26.78 -22.10
N LEU A 133 26.19 -26.19 -21.33
CA LEU A 133 24.76 -26.53 -21.37
C LEU A 133 24.14 -26.23 -22.73
N ARG A 134 24.50 -25.09 -23.36
CA ARG A 134 24.06 -24.76 -24.72
C ARG A 134 24.58 -25.75 -25.76
N ALA A 135 25.78 -26.27 -25.57
CA ALA A 135 26.36 -27.31 -26.41
C ALA A 135 25.82 -28.73 -26.13
N GLY A 136 24.81 -28.88 -25.26
CA GLY A 136 24.25 -30.19 -24.88
C GLY A 136 25.19 -31.06 -24.04
N LYS A 137 26.27 -30.49 -23.49
CA LYS A 137 27.26 -31.20 -22.68
C LYS A 137 26.85 -31.18 -21.21
N SER A 138 27.36 -32.15 -20.45
CA SER A 138 27.24 -32.16 -18.98
C SER A 138 27.79 -30.88 -18.35
N ALA A 139 27.19 -30.45 -17.24
CA ALA A 139 27.57 -29.23 -16.49
C ALA A 139 29.08 -29.18 -16.19
N VAL A 140 29.65 -30.32 -15.79
CA VAL A 140 31.11 -30.49 -15.58
C VAL A 140 31.68 -31.50 -16.57
N SER A 141 32.91 -31.28 -17.05
CA SER A 141 33.62 -32.27 -17.87
C SER A 141 34.13 -33.44 -17.02
N ALA A 142 34.16 -34.64 -17.59
CA ALA A 142 34.74 -35.81 -16.94
C ALA A 142 36.21 -35.58 -16.54
N THR A 143 37.00 -34.96 -17.42
CA THR A 143 38.41 -34.63 -17.18
C THR A 143 38.59 -33.66 -16.02
N SER A 144 37.78 -32.60 -15.94
CA SER A 144 37.87 -31.65 -14.81
C SER A 144 37.35 -32.26 -13.51
N SER A 145 36.43 -33.23 -13.59
CA SER A 145 35.99 -34.00 -12.42
C SER A 145 37.10 -34.89 -11.90
N ALA A 146 37.77 -35.64 -12.77
CA ALA A 146 38.91 -36.47 -12.40
C ALA A 146 40.04 -35.62 -11.81
N ALA A 147 40.38 -34.50 -12.45
CA ALA A 147 41.40 -33.57 -11.94
C ALA A 147 41.05 -33.01 -10.56
N TYR A 148 39.78 -32.60 -10.34
CA TYR A 148 39.33 -32.11 -9.03
C TYR A 148 39.51 -33.16 -7.92
N HIS A 149 39.11 -34.40 -8.17
CA HIS A 149 39.29 -35.48 -7.20
C HIS A 149 40.77 -35.82 -6.99
N LEU A 150 41.59 -35.78 -8.05
CA LEU A 150 43.03 -36.04 -7.97
C LEU A 150 43.74 -34.99 -7.10
N VAL A 151 43.47 -33.71 -7.31
CA VAL A 151 44.07 -32.63 -6.50
C VAL A 151 43.65 -32.76 -5.04
N ARG A 152 42.42 -33.17 -4.77
CA ARG A 152 41.94 -33.37 -3.39
C ARG A 152 42.60 -34.55 -2.68
N GLN A 153 42.97 -35.59 -3.42
CA GLN A 153 43.68 -36.75 -2.90
C GLN A 153 45.20 -36.55 -2.87
N LEU A 154 45.73 -35.44 -3.44
CA LEU A 154 47.16 -35.15 -3.51
C LEU A 154 47.88 -35.23 -2.15
N PRO A 155 47.35 -34.69 -1.03
CA PRO A 155 48.00 -34.82 0.27
C PRO A 155 48.15 -36.28 0.73
N MET A 156 47.11 -37.10 0.51
CA MET A 156 47.16 -38.54 0.84
C MET A 156 48.15 -39.29 -0.05
N ILE A 157 48.23 -38.93 -1.33
CA ILE A 157 49.19 -39.47 -2.29
C ILE A 157 50.63 -39.10 -1.88
N LEU A 158 50.87 -37.86 -1.46
CA LEU A 158 52.19 -37.40 -1.00
C LEU A 158 52.61 -38.10 0.29
N CYS A 159 51.71 -38.27 1.25
CA CYS A 159 51.99 -39.04 2.47
C CYS A 159 52.25 -40.52 2.15
N ALA A 160 51.47 -41.13 1.26
CA ALA A 160 51.69 -42.50 0.80
C ALA A 160 53.07 -42.68 0.18
N LEU A 161 53.49 -41.72 -0.66
CA LEU A 161 54.82 -41.75 -1.30
C LEU A 161 55.94 -41.62 -0.28
N ALA A 162 55.82 -40.70 0.69
CA ALA A 162 56.82 -40.51 1.74
C ALA A 162 56.99 -41.77 2.61
N LEU A 163 55.88 -42.42 2.99
CA LEU A 163 55.94 -43.69 3.72
C LEU A 163 56.51 -44.83 2.87
N ALA A 164 56.17 -44.91 1.58
CA ALA A 164 56.71 -45.94 0.68
C ALA A 164 58.23 -45.84 0.55
N VAL A 165 58.79 -44.61 0.52
CA VAL A 165 60.25 -44.38 0.54
C VAL A 165 60.86 -44.86 1.87
N GLY A 166 60.22 -44.57 3.00
CA GLY A 166 60.69 -45.02 4.31
C GLY A 166 60.71 -46.54 4.45
N VAL A 167 59.69 -47.23 3.93
CA VAL A 167 59.61 -48.70 3.93
C VAL A 167 60.61 -49.34 2.97
N TYR A 168 60.84 -48.70 1.82
CA TYR A 168 61.87 -49.16 0.88
C TYR A 168 63.27 -49.17 1.52
N LEU A 169 63.58 -48.19 2.38
CA LEU A 169 64.84 -48.14 3.12
C LEU A 169 64.97 -49.24 4.21
N LEU A 170 63.87 -49.89 4.57
CA LEU A 170 63.80 -50.95 5.59
C LEU A 170 63.65 -52.36 4.98
N ASP A 171 63.76 -52.50 3.65
CA ASP A 171 63.67 -53.75 2.88
C ASP A 171 62.34 -54.55 3.03
N ASP A 172 61.25 -53.91 3.45
CA ASP A 172 59.94 -54.56 3.64
C ASP A 172 59.04 -54.42 2.40
N LEU A 173 59.29 -55.28 1.39
CA LEU A 173 58.63 -55.26 0.08
C LEU A 173 57.07 -55.28 0.12
N PRO A 174 56.40 -56.07 0.97
CA PRO A 174 54.93 -56.08 1.07
C PRO A 174 54.33 -54.73 1.47
N SER A 175 54.99 -53.99 2.35
CA SER A 175 54.47 -52.73 2.91
C SER A 175 54.49 -51.59 1.89
N ILE A 176 55.34 -51.65 0.87
CA ILE A 176 55.42 -50.65 -0.22
C ILE A 176 54.11 -50.56 -1.00
N ILE A 177 53.40 -51.67 -1.18
CA ILE A 177 52.12 -51.72 -1.91
C ILE A 177 50.94 -51.46 -0.98
N MET A 178 51.00 -51.98 0.26
CA MET A 178 49.90 -51.86 1.22
C MET A 178 49.67 -50.42 1.68
N ILE A 179 50.73 -49.64 1.90
CA ILE A 179 50.60 -48.28 2.44
C ILE A 179 49.85 -47.33 1.48
N PRO A 180 50.18 -47.24 0.18
CA PRO A 180 49.41 -46.42 -0.76
C PRO A 180 47.94 -46.83 -0.84
N ILE A 181 47.64 -48.14 -0.82
CA ILE A 181 46.25 -48.62 -0.85
C ILE A 181 45.51 -48.15 0.41
N VAL A 182 46.09 -48.36 1.59
CA VAL A 182 45.49 -47.93 2.87
C VAL A 182 45.28 -46.41 2.90
N MET A 183 46.24 -45.63 2.42
CA MET A 183 46.15 -44.17 2.38
C MET A 183 45.07 -43.67 1.41
N VAL A 184 44.96 -44.28 0.23
CA VAL A 184 43.87 -43.94 -0.72
C VAL A 184 42.51 -44.33 -0.14
N VAL A 185 42.38 -45.52 0.46
CA VAL A 185 41.13 -45.96 1.11
C VAL A 185 40.75 -45.03 2.26
N LEU A 186 41.71 -44.64 3.12
CA LEU A 186 41.47 -43.70 4.21
C LEU A 186 41.09 -42.32 3.68
N GLY A 187 41.75 -41.83 2.63
CA GLY A 187 41.43 -40.56 1.97
C GLY A 187 40.00 -40.54 1.42
N VAL A 188 39.58 -41.61 0.73
CA VAL A 188 38.20 -41.76 0.23
C VAL A 188 37.22 -41.86 1.39
N PHE A 189 37.53 -42.62 2.46
CA PHE A 189 36.67 -42.75 3.63
C PHE A 189 36.43 -41.41 4.34
N LEU A 190 37.49 -40.62 4.57
CA LEU A 190 37.39 -39.29 5.15
C LEU A 190 36.56 -38.35 4.26
N GLU A 191 36.78 -38.42 2.94
CA GLU A 191 36.03 -37.64 1.96
C GLU A 191 34.53 -38.00 1.98
N MET A 192 34.20 -39.29 2.04
CA MET A 192 32.82 -39.78 2.13
C MET A 192 32.18 -39.35 3.45
N ARG A 193 32.90 -39.45 4.58
CA ARG A 193 32.43 -39.01 5.89
C ARG A 193 32.12 -37.52 5.90
N GLN A 194 33.01 -36.69 5.36
CA GLN A 194 32.80 -35.24 5.26
C GLN A 194 31.60 -34.91 4.37
N ARG A 195 31.50 -35.52 3.17
CA ARG A 195 30.36 -35.35 2.27
C ARG A 195 29.03 -35.74 2.92
N ARG A 196 29.03 -36.82 3.72
CA ARG A 196 27.85 -37.27 4.46
C ARG A 196 27.47 -36.30 5.57
N SER A 197 28.45 -35.81 6.33
CA SER A 197 28.20 -34.80 7.37
C SER A 197 27.57 -33.54 6.80
N ILE A 198 28.10 -32.99 5.71
CA ILE A 198 27.55 -31.80 5.05
C ILE A 198 26.14 -32.06 4.54
N ARG A 199 25.90 -33.24 3.94
CA ARG A 199 24.57 -33.60 3.44
C ARG A 199 23.55 -33.65 4.57
N ASN A 200 23.88 -34.27 5.69
CA ASN A 200 22.99 -34.34 6.85
C ASN A 200 22.64 -32.92 7.34
N THR A 201 23.62 -32.01 7.45
CA THR A 201 23.37 -30.62 7.83
C THR A 201 22.47 -29.88 6.83
N LEU A 202 22.62 -30.14 5.52
CA LEU A 202 21.74 -29.54 4.51
C LEU A 202 20.30 -30.09 4.59
N GLU A 203 20.14 -31.36 4.95
CA GLU A 203 18.83 -32.01 5.12
C GLU A 203 18.07 -31.46 6.34
N GLU A 204 18.78 -31.02 7.39
CA GLU A 204 18.20 -30.34 8.56
C GLU A 204 17.62 -28.95 8.22
N HIS A 205 18.02 -28.36 7.10
CA HIS A 205 17.56 -27.05 6.62
C HIS A 205 16.84 -27.15 5.26
N PRO A 206 15.68 -27.82 5.16
CA PRO A 206 15.02 -28.12 3.89
C PRO A 206 14.49 -26.88 3.14
N LYS A 207 14.46 -25.71 3.80
CA LYS A 207 14.06 -24.43 3.21
C LYS A 207 15.22 -23.70 2.52
N ALA A 208 16.48 -24.10 2.77
CA ALA A 208 17.63 -23.52 2.11
C ALA A 208 17.69 -23.94 0.64
N PHE A 209 18.12 -23.03 -0.23
CA PHE A 209 18.24 -23.33 -1.66
C PHE A 209 19.56 -24.05 -1.96
N THR A 210 19.46 -25.31 -2.41
CA THR A 210 20.62 -26.24 -2.50
C THR A 210 20.78 -26.90 -3.88
N SER A 211 20.60 -26.14 -4.97
CA SER A 211 20.73 -26.67 -6.33
C SER A 211 22.17 -27.07 -6.67
N SER A 212 22.37 -28.32 -7.12
CA SER A 212 23.67 -28.82 -7.57
C SER A 212 24.19 -28.10 -8.83
N LEU A 213 23.28 -27.71 -9.73
CA LEU A 213 23.63 -27.02 -10.97
C LEU A 213 24.01 -25.56 -10.71
N VAL A 214 23.21 -24.85 -9.93
CA VAL A 214 23.47 -23.44 -9.62
C VAL A 214 24.71 -23.30 -8.73
N ALA A 215 24.96 -24.24 -7.82
CA ALA A 215 26.12 -24.18 -6.93
C ALA A 215 27.45 -24.01 -7.68
N LEU A 216 27.55 -24.57 -8.89
CA LEU A 216 28.72 -24.44 -9.77
C LEU A 216 28.97 -23.02 -10.27
N THR A 217 27.99 -22.12 -10.22
CA THR A 217 28.22 -20.70 -10.55
C THR A 217 28.75 -19.91 -9.36
N TYR A 218 28.53 -20.38 -8.13
CA TYR A 218 28.85 -19.65 -6.90
C TYR A 218 30.09 -20.17 -6.16
N SER A 219 30.48 -21.43 -6.37
CA SER A 219 31.59 -22.06 -5.64
C SER A 219 32.57 -22.78 -6.58
N ASP A 220 33.85 -22.79 -6.18
CA ASP A 220 34.89 -23.61 -6.81
C ASP A 220 34.88 -25.06 -6.29
N ASN A 221 34.15 -25.32 -5.19
CA ASN A 221 33.92 -26.65 -4.68
C ASN A 221 32.92 -27.43 -5.55
N ARG A 222 32.80 -28.74 -5.28
CA ARG A 222 31.83 -29.61 -5.96
C ARG A 222 31.01 -30.44 -4.98
N GLY A 223 29.83 -30.87 -5.41
CA GLY A 223 28.94 -31.72 -4.62
C GLY A 223 28.38 -31.01 -3.39
N PRO A 224 28.22 -31.69 -2.24
CA PRO A 224 27.58 -31.13 -1.05
C PRO A 224 28.23 -29.85 -0.53
N GLN A 225 29.55 -29.71 -0.64
CA GLN A 225 30.24 -28.49 -0.21
C GLN A 225 29.79 -27.27 -1.04
N ALA A 226 29.69 -27.42 -2.37
CA ALA A 226 29.22 -26.34 -3.23
C ALA A 226 27.77 -25.95 -2.93
N GLN A 227 26.93 -26.95 -2.58
CA GLN A 227 25.55 -26.71 -2.17
C GLN A 227 25.47 -25.96 -0.85
N LEU A 228 26.37 -26.25 0.10
CA LEU A 228 26.49 -25.52 1.35
C LEU A 228 26.92 -24.07 1.12
N ASP A 229 27.95 -23.86 0.29
CA ASP A 229 28.41 -22.51 -0.07
C ASP A 229 27.27 -21.69 -0.73
N LEU A 230 26.51 -22.32 -1.65
CA LEU A 230 25.33 -21.72 -2.27
C LEU A 230 24.23 -21.43 -1.24
N ALA A 231 23.95 -22.37 -0.33
CA ALA A 231 22.95 -22.20 0.70
C ALA A 231 23.27 -20.97 1.56
N MET A 232 24.52 -20.85 2.02
CA MET A 232 24.97 -19.67 2.79
C MET A 232 24.76 -18.36 2.03
N LEU A 233 25.17 -18.30 0.76
CA LEU A 233 24.99 -17.11 -0.09
C LEU A 233 23.50 -16.79 -0.34
N SER A 234 22.68 -17.83 -0.49
CA SER A 234 21.24 -17.69 -0.61
C SER A 234 20.61 -17.17 0.69
N GLU A 235 21.11 -17.55 1.86
CA GLU A 235 20.62 -17.03 3.14
C GLU A 235 21.02 -15.58 3.36
N GLU A 236 22.22 -15.19 2.94
CA GLU A 236 22.62 -13.78 2.92
C GLU A 236 21.70 -12.97 1.99
N ALA A 237 21.44 -13.47 0.78
CA ALA A 237 20.53 -12.81 -0.16
C ALA A 237 19.10 -12.71 0.39
N ARG A 238 18.63 -13.73 1.12
CA ARG A 238 17.34 -13.71 1.82
C ARG A 238 17.29 -12.62 2.89
N LEU A 239 18.31 -12.53 3.74
CA LEU A 239 18.38 -11.52 4.79
C LEU A 239 18.46 -10.11 4.21
N GLN A 240 19.27 -9.90 3.17
CA GLN A 240 19.33 -8.61 2.47
C GLN A 240 17.97 -8.23 1.87
N THR A 241 17.29 -9.18 1.21
CA THR A 241 15.95 -8.95 0.65
C THR A 241 14.94 -8.58 1.74
N ALA A 242 14.96 -9.28 2.87
CA ALA A 242 14.11 -8.96 4.02
C ALA A 242 14.40 -7.58 4.59
N LEU A 243 15.67 -7.19 4.73
CA LEU A 243 16.07 -5.87 5.21
C LEU A 243 15.62 -4.75 4.26
N THR A 244 15.76 -4.94 2.94
CA THR A 244 15.25 -3.97 1.95
C THR A 244 13.74 -3.81 2.08
N ARG A 245 12.98 -4.91 2.15
CA ARG A 245 11.53 -4.85 2.33
C ARG A 245 11.13 -4.17 3.65
N LEU A 246 11.87 -4.41 4.74
CA LEU A 246 11.63 -3.75 6.03
C LEU A 246 11.89 -2.24 5.96
N ALA A 247 12.96 -1.82 5.29
CA ALA A 247 13.27 -0.41 5.09
C ALA A 247 12.17 0.28 4.25
N ASP A 248 11.77 -0.32 3.12
CA ASP A 248 10.72 0.20 2.25
C ASP A 248 9.37 0.31 2.97
N THR A 249 9.03 -0.73 3.76
CA THR A 249 7.80 -0.73 4.56
C THR A 249 7.87 0.32 5.66
N GLY A 250 9.02 0.48 6.32
CA GLY A 250 9.23 1.49 7.35
C GLY A 250 9.06 2.91 6.83
N GLU A 251 9.58 3.18 5.63
CA GLU A 251 9.42 4.48 4.97
C GLU A 251 7.96 4.76 4.59
N SER A 252 7.25 3.75 4.06
CA SER A 252 5.81 3.86 3.78
C SER A 252 4.99 4.14 5.04
N VAL A 253 5.26 3.42 6.15
CA VAL A 253 4.60 3.65 7.44
C VAL A 253 4.87 5.06 7.95
N ARG A 254 6.12 5.54 7.89
CA ARG A 254 6.50 6.90 8.29
C ARG A 254 5.73 7.95 7.48
N GLN A 255 5.64 7.77 6.17
CA GLN A 255 4.90 8.67 5.30
C GLN A 255 3.40 8.69 5.62
N HIS A 256 2.78 7.51 5.83
CA HIS A 256 1.38 7.39 6.22
C HIS A 256 1.11 8.02 7.59
N ALA A 257 1.98 7.80 8.58
CA ALA A 257 1.88 8.41 9.90
C ALA A 257 1.96 9.94 9.82
N GLY A 258 2.90 10.49 9.03
CA GLY A 258 3.00 11.93 8.80
C GLY A 258 1.74 12.53 8.17
N ARG A 259 1.17 11.85 7.17
CA ARG A 259 -0.10 12.25 6.55
C ARG A 259 -1.27 12.18 7.54
N SER A 260 -1.32 11.15 8.38
CA SER A 260 -2.33 11.01 9.41
C SER A 260 -2.26 12.12 10.44
N ALA A 261 -1.06 12.47 10.93
CA ALA A 261 -0.86 13.55 11.88
C ALA A 261 -1.32 14.91 11.31
N GLN A 262 -1.01 15.19 10.04
CA GLN A 262 -1.46 16.40 9.36
C GLN A 262 -2.99 16.45 9.22
N LEU A 263 -3.62 15.31 8.90
CA LEU A 263 -5.08 15.21 8.84
C LEU A 263 -5.71 15.46 10.22
N SER A 264 -5.15 14.89 11.29
CA SER A 264 -5.63 15.12 12.65
C SER A 264 -5.53 16.59 13.08
N LEU A 265 -4.46 17.29 12.71
CA LEU A 265 -4.33 18.74 12.99
C LEU A 265 -5.40 19.55 12.26
N ARG A 266 -5.62 19.28 10.97
CA ARG A 266 -6.69 19.94 10.19
C ARG A 266 -8.08 19.62 10.73
N GLN A 267 -8.31 18.40 11.19
CA GLN A 267 -9.56 18.00 11.83
C GLN A 267 -9.81 18.82 13.10
N ALA A 268 -8.78 19.03 13.92
CA ALA A 268 -8.89 19.82 15.15
C ALA A 268 -9.24 21.29 14.86
N GLU A 269 -8.59 21.89 13.86
CA GLU A 269 -8.90 23.27 13.41
C GLU A 269 -10.36 23.39 12.91
N SER A 270 -10.80 22.43 12.09
CA SER A 270 -12.18 22.41 11.61
C SER A 270 -13.20 22.21 12.73
N LEU A 271 -12.87 21.43 13.76
CA LEU A 271 -13.75 21.25 14.93
C LEU A 271 -13.86 22.54 15.76
N ASP A 272 -12.77 23.30 15.89
CA ASP A 272 -12.79 24.59 16.59
C ASP A 272 -13.65 25.61 15.85
N GLN A 273 -13.53 25.65 14.52
CA GLN A 273 -14.40 26.48 13.67
C GLN A 273 -15.87 26.06 13.80
N GLN A 274 -16.17 24.77 13.70
CA GLN A 274 -17.54 24.25 13.84
C GLN A 274 -18.13 24.55 15.21
N ARG A 275 -17.31 24.52 16.27
CA ARG A 275 -17.71 24.91 17.61
C ARG A 275 -18.07 26.39 17.68
N SER A 276 -17.24 27.27 17.10
CA SER A 276 -17.52 28.71 17.05
C SER A 276 -18.82 29.02 16.30
N GLU A 277 -19.07 28.34 15.18
CA GLU A 277 -20.33 28.46 14.42
C GLU A 277 -21.55 28.00 15.24
N ALA A 278 -21.39 26.92 16.02
CA ALA A 278 -22.43 26.45 16.93
C ALA A 278 -22.72 27.46 18.06
N ASP A 279 -21.70 28.08 18.65
CA ASP A 279 -21.84 29.11 19.68
C ASP A 279 -22.54 30.38 19.13
N GLN A 280 -22.23 30.78 17.89
CA GLN A 280 -22.93 31.87 17.21
C GLN A 280 -24.41 31.52 16.96
N SER A 281 -24.69 30.29 16.53
CA SER A 281 -26.06 29.82 16.32
C SER A 281 -26.86 29.82 17.64
N ALA A 282 -26.25 29.38 18.74
CA ALA A 282 -26.86 29.44 20.07
C ALA A 282 -27.16 30.88 20.50
N THR A 283 -26.23 31.81 20.24
CA THR A 283 -26.43 33.24 20.52
C THR A 283 -27.62 33.81 19.72
N ALA A 284 -27.70 33.50 18.43
CA ALA A 284 -28.80 33.93 17.58
C ALA A 284 -30.15 33.36 18.07
N ILE A 285 -30.19 32.09 18.49
CA ILE A 285 -31.38 31.47 19.07
C ILE A 285 -31.82 32.19 20.35
N ASN A 286 -30.89 32.57 21.23
CA ASN A 286 -31.21 33.32 22.44
C ASN A 286 -31.78 34.72 22.12
N GLN A 287 -31.21 35.42 21.13
CA GLN A 287 -31.77 36.70 20.68
C GLN A 287 -33.16 36.54 20.07
N MET A 288 -33.36 35.53 19.23
CA MET A 288 -34.67 35.21 18.67
C MET A 288 -35.70 34.92 19.77
N ALA A 289 -35.33 34.18 20.81
CA ALA A 289 -36.21 33.91 21.94
C ALA A 289 -36.62 35.21 22.66
N ALA A 290 -35.68 36.13 22.88
CA ALA A 290 -35.98 37.44 23.46
C ALA A 290 -36.91 38.26 22.57
N THR A 291 -36.68 38.29 21.25
CA THR A 291 -37.56 38.98 20.30
C THR A 291 -38.95 38.36 20.27
N ILE A 292 -39.07 37.03 20.33
CA ILE A 292 -40.36 36.34 20.42
C ILE A 292 -41.10 36.75 21.70
N GLN A 293 -40.42 36.85 22.84
CA GLN A 293 -41.02 37.34 24.08
C GLN A 293 -41.51 38.79 23.95
N GLU A 294 -40.71 39.67 23.36
CA GLU A 294 -41.08 41.07 23.13
C GLU A 294 -42.28 41.21 22.18
N VAL A 295 -42.29 40.46 21.08
CA VAL A 295 -43.43 40.40 20.16
C VAL A 295 -44.68 39.88 20.88
N THR A 296 -44.55 38.83 21.69
CA THR A 296 -45.66 38.28 22.47
C THR A 296 -46.23 39.33 23.43
N HIS A 297 -45.36 40.06 24.14
CA HIS A 297 -45.77 41.14 25.04
C HIS A 297 -46.50 42.27 24.29
N ASN A 298 -46.01 42.68 23.12
CA ASN A 298 -46.65 43.70 22.29
C ASN A 298 -48.02 43.25 21.75
N VAL A 299 -48.14 41.99 21.32
CA VAL A 299 -49.43 41.41 20.92
C VAL A 299 -50.42 41.46 22.08
N GLN A 300 -49.97 41.15 23.30
CA GLN A 300 -50.82 41.13 24.48
C GLN A 300 -51.27 42.54 24.91
N ASN A 301 -50.37 43.52 24.87
CA ASN A 301 -50.72 44.94 25.11
C ASN A 301 -51.70 45.47 24.06
N THR A 302 -51.49 45.12 22.78
CA THR A 302 -52.38 45.53 21.68
C THR A 302 -53.77 44.92 21.85
N ALA A 303 -53.85 43.64 22.24
CA ALA A 303 -55.11 42.97 22.53
C ALA A 303 -55.85 43.65 23.70
N HIS A 304 -55.14 44.02 24.77
CA HIS A 304 -55.73 44.72 25.90
C HIS A 304 -56.25 46.12 25.52
N ALA A 305 -55.47 46.89 24.77
CA ALA A 305 -55.89 48.19 24.28
C ALA A 305 -57.10 48.10 23.33
N ALA A 306 -57.17 47.05 22.49
CA ALA A 306 -58.32 46.80 21.64
C ALA A 306 -59.58 46.45 22.45
N GLU A 307 -59.45 45.66 23.52
CA GLU A 307 -60.55 45.35 24.44
C GLU A 307 -61.06 46.59 25.17
N GLU A 308 -60.15 47.46 25.63
CA GLU A 308 -60.52 48.73 26.28
C GLU A 308 -61.20 49.69 25.30
N ALA A 309 -60.71 49.79 24.06
CA ALA A 309 -61.33 50.56 23.00
C ALA A 309 -62.74 50.04 22.65
N ASP A 310 -62.94 48.72 22.60
CA ASP A 310 -64.27 48.12 22.39
C ASP A 310 -65.22 48.49 23.54
N LYS A 311 -64.75 48.40 24.79
CA LYS A 311 -65.53 48.77 25.97
C LYS A 311 -65.93 50.25 25.95
N LEU A 312 -65.01 51.14 25.59
CA LEU A 312 -65.30 52.57 25.40
C LEU A 312 -66.28 52.82 24.26
N ALA A 313 -66.15 52.10 23.15
CA ALA A 313 -67.09 52.20 22.03
C ALA A 313 -68.50 51.72 22.42
N GLN A 314 -68.61 50.65 23.23
CA GLN A 314 -69.88 50.20 23.80
C GLN A 314 -70.49 51.23 24.75
N GLN A 315 -69.69 51.84 25.63
CA GLN A 315 -70.15 52.94 26.51
C GLN A 315 -70.62 54.15 25.70
N GLY A 316 -69.85 54.56 24.69
CA GLY A 316 -70.21 55.67 23.80
C GLY A 316 -71.50 55.40 23.02
N ARG A 317 -71.71 54.16 22.58
CA ARG A 317 -72.98 53.73 21.96
C ARG A 317 -74.15 53.84 22.94
N GLY A 318 -73.97 53.40 24.20
CA GLY A 318 -74.99 53.57 25.24
C GLY A 318 -75.35 55.03 25.51
N LEU A 319 -74.34 55.91 25.61
CA LEU A 319 -74.53 57.34 25.82
C LEU A 319 -75.26 58.03 24.64
N ALA A 320 -74.96 57.59 23.41
CA ALA A 320 -75.64 58.06 22.21
C ALA A 320 -77.13 57.64 22.20
N ASP A 321 -77.44 56.42 22.62
CA ASP A 321 -78.84 55.95 22.77
C ASP A 321 -79.61 56.77 23.82
N GLU A 322 -78.98 57.07 24.95
CA GLU A 322 -79.57 57.90 26.02
C GLU A 322 -79.80 59.35 25.53
N SER A 323 -78.84 59.90 24.79
CA SER A 323 -78.99 61.23 24.16
C SER A 323 -80.11 61.25 23.13
N LEU A 324 -80.27 60.19 22.33
CA LEU A 324 -81.37 60.05 21.37
C LEU A 324 -82.73 60.01 22.08
N LEU A 325 -82.82 59.29 23.20
CA LEU A 325 -84.02 59.25 24.05
C LEU A 325 -84.35 60.64 24.61
N ALA A 326 -83.35 61.36 25.13
CA ALA A 326 -83.52 62.72 25.63
C ALA A 326 -83.99 63.68 24.52
N ILE A 327 -83.39 63.63 23.33
CA ILE A 327 -83.81 64.44 22.17
C ILE A 327 -85.25 64.12 21.77
N ARG A 328 -85.65 62.84 21.75
CA ARG A 328 -87.05 62.45 21.48
C ARG A 328 -88.00 62.99 22.53
N HIS A 329 -87.63 62.88 23.81
CA HIS A 329 -88.45 63.42 24.89
C HIS A 329 -88.60 64.94 24.76
N MET A 330 -87.52 65.64 24.45
CA MET A 330 -87.50 67.07 24.23
C MET A 330 -88.37 67.47 23.02
N ALA A 331 -88.32 66.71 21.92
CA ALA A 331 -89.18 66.92 20.75
C ALA A 331 -90.67 66.73 21.07
N ASN A 332 -91.01 65.72 21.88
CA ASN A 332 -92.38 65.54 22.37
C ASN A 332 -92.82 66.74 23.24
N SER A 333 -91.99 67.17 24.19
CA SER A 333 -92.31 68.34 25.03
C SER A 333 -92.47 69.63 24.21
N VAL A 334 -91.66 69.84 23.17
CA VAL A 334 -91.82 70.97 22.24
C VAL A 334 -93.15 70.87 21.48
N THR A 335 -93.57 69.67 21.09
CA THR A 335 -94.87 69.43 20.46
C THR A 335 -96.03 69.73 21.41
N ASP A 336 -95.94 69.28 22.67
CA ASP A 336 -96.94 69.55 23.71
C ASP A 336 -97.08 71.04 24.02
N ILE A 337 -95.94 71.77 24.12
CA ILE A 337 -95.95 73.23 24.26
C ILE A 337 -96.61 73.88 23.04
N GLY A 338 -96.29 73.41 21.82
CA GLY A 338 -96.93 73.89 20.60
C GLY A 338 -98.44 73.70 20.62
N ASN A 339 -98.93 72.55 21.07
CA ASN A 339 -100.36 72.27 21.23
C ASN A 339 -101.00 73.20 22.28
N ALA A 340 -100.37 73.36 23.45
CA ALA A 340 -100.88 74.23 24.52
C ALA A 340 -100.93 75.71 24.11
N VAL A 341 -99.91 76.19 23.37
CA VAL A 341 -99.92 77.53 22.79
C VAL A 341 -101.03 77.67 21.74
N GLY A 342 -101.27 76.63 20.93
CA GLY A 342 -102.38 76.58 19.98
C GLY A 342 -103.75 76.65 20.66
N GLU A 343 -103.96 75.88 21.72
CA GLU A 343 -105.18 75.94 22.55
C GLU A 343 -105.38 77.32 23.16
N LEU A 344 -104.31 77.91 23.72
CA LEU A 344 -104.35 79.26 24.28
C LEU A 344 -104.71 80.30 23.21
N ALA A 345 -104.11 80.23 22.02
CA ALA A 345 -104.44 81.11 20.90
C ALA A 345 -105.92 80.97 20.50
N SER A 346 -106.44 79.73 20.44
CA SER A 346 -107.86 79.47 20.16
C SER A 346 -108.78 80.00 21.26
N ALA A 347 -108.42 79.85 22.54
CA ALA A 347 -109.17 80.41 23.65
C ALA A 347 -109.19 81.95 23.61
N THR A 348 -108.05 82.57 23.26
CA THR A 348 -107.93 84.02 23.10
C THR A 348 -108.79 84.52 21.93
N GLN A 349 -108.83 83.80 20.81
CA GLN A 349 -109.71 84.08 19.67
C GLN A 349 -111.20 83.95 20.05
N SER A 350 -111.55 82.94 20.85
CA SER A 350 -112.92 82.76 21.36
C SER A 350 -113.33 83.90 22.29
N ILE A 351 -112.43 84.39 23.16
CA ILE A 351 -112.67 85.59 23.97
C ILE A 351 -112.83 86.82 23.08
N GLY A 352 -112.00 86.98 22.05
CA GLY A 352 -112.15 88.04 21.05
C GLY A 352 -113.54 88.01 20.38
N SER A 353 -114.03 86.83 20.01
CA SER A 353 -115.36 86.69 19.41
C SER A 353 -116.52 86.99 20.38
N VAL A 354 -116.32 86.82 21.70
CA VAL A 354 -117.31 87.23 22.72
C VAL A 354 -117.29 88.75 22.93
N VAL A 355 -116.15 89.39 22.79
CA VAL A 355 -116.03 90.86 22.83
C VAL A 355 -116.73 91.50 21.62
N ASP A 356 -116.64 90.91 20.43
CA ASP A 356 -117.34 91.38 19.21
C ASP A 356 -118.88 91.20 19.27
N VAL A 357 -119.42 90.38 20.20
CA VAL A 357 -120.87 90.22 20.40
C VAL A 357 -121.43 91.19 21.46
N ILE A 358 -120.55 91.84 22.24
CA ILE A 358 -120.91 92.78 23.32
C ILE A 358 -120.83 94.25 22.86
N THR A 359 -120.29 94.51 21.67
CA THR A 359 -120.36 95.79 20.94
C THR A 359 -121.33 95.70 19.78
#